data_AF-M2RS52-F1
#
_entry.id   AF-M2RS52-F1
#
_cell.length_a   1.000
_cell.length_b   1.000
_cell.length_c   1.000
_cell.angle_alpha   90.00
_cell.angle_beta   90.00
_cell.angle_gamma   90.00
#
_symmetry.space_group_name_H-M   'P 1'
#
loop_
_entity.id
_entity.type
_entity.pdbx_description
1 polymer ?
#
loop_
_entity_poly.entity_id
_entity_poly.type
_entity_poly.pdbx_seq_one_letter_code
_entity_poly.pdbx_strand_id
1 'polypeptide(L)'
;MIVTTMWDKVEHKIGMSNEEILCSTSFKTLINAGVRLQRFYIDIPPASAILPLLLNQSPVTVKLQDELASGIPMNATIAGIKLRDEALQIIRARGAREVALRYELELATEQDDQGEHDRLKAQMLASQQEVKHWRTVLAQLNDDIKPDLVNESSANLGGRPPSPDLHEAIRVVSASLSSFNGMTHVSNLHGEDARRFASLVDKTLGAADLSLQLRRQCLDVLRRICGHHRILPSAMVLPKRTAQKLDREPVASGLFAEIWLGRLEGHYTTLKIHRPDENQPYRYDQEMLYIEAVTWRHLRLPNVVRLFGVETASYPSPAMVLEWMPHGTILEYLAENPTANRLRLALDVAEGLNYLHGLAIMHGMIKGTTVLVNEQRRACLTASSVTAIHYADMLEARVAVQISTLWMAPELLYPEQFGLTKALVM
;
A
#
# COMPACT_ATOMS: atom_id res chain seq x y z
N MET A 1 -28.73 -4.58 -32.68
CA MET A 1 -28.88 -6.03 -32.91
C MET A 1 -27.65 -6.73 -32.37
N ILE A 2 -27.80 -7.86 -31.68
CA ILE A 2 -26.67 -8.67 -31.19
C ILE A 2 -26.51 -9.87 -32.12
N VAL A 3 -25.32 -10.06 -32.67
CA VAL A 3 -25.03 -11.20 -33.55
C VAL A 3 -24.14 -12.18 -32.79
N THR A 4 -24.60 -13.42 -32.63
CA THR A 4 -23.82 -14.50 -32.04
C THR A 4 -23.19 -15.35 -33.15
N THR A 5 -21.88 -15.54 -33.11
CA THR A 5 -21.08 -16.23 -34.14
C THR A 5 -20.57 -17.59 -33.66
N MET A 6 -19.92 -18.35 -34.55
CA MET A 6 -19.28 -19.65 -34.24
C MET A 6 -20.26 -20.76 -33.85
N TRP A 7 -21.52 -20.67 -34.27
CA TRP A 7 -22.52 -21.71 -34.05
C TRP A 7 -22.21 -23.02 -34.79
N ASP A 8 -21.36 -22.96 -35.82
CA ASP A 8 -20.77 -24.08 -36.53
C ASP A 8 -19.73 -24.87 -35.71
N LYS A 9 -19.18 -24.25 -34.64
CA LYS A 9 -18.10 -24.83 -33.83
C LYS A 9 -18.55 -25.42 -32.49
N VAL A 10 -19.85 -25.37 -32.20
CA VAL A 10 -20.40 -25.78 -30.91
C VAL A 10 -21.63 -26.65 -31.14
N GLU A 11 -21.78 -27.73 -30.37
CA GLU A 11 -22.98 -28.57 -30.44
C GLU A 11 -24.25 -27.75 -30.17
N HIS A 12 -25.31 -27.99 -30.96
CA HIS A 12 -26.51 -27.17 -30.97
C HIS A 12 -27.16 -26.99 -29.58
N LYS A 13 -27.19 -28.03 -28.76
CA LYS A 13 -27.72 -27.95 -27.39
C LYS A 13 -26.90 -27.03 -26.49
N ILE A 14 -25.57 -27.10 -26.59
CA ILE A 14 -24.66 -26.24 -25.82
C ILE A 14 -24.79 -24.80 -26.30
N GLY A 15 -24.86 -24.58 -27.62
CA GLY A 15 -25.09 -23.26 -28.20
C GLY A 15 -26.39 -22.61 -27.71
N MET A 16 -27.50 -23.36 -27.68
CA MET A 16 -28.78 -22.86 -27.15
C MET A 16 -28.72 -22.51 -25.67
N SER A 17 -28.11 -23.37 -24.85
CA SER A 17 -27.97 -23.09 -23.41
C SER A 17 -27.10 -21.85 -23.15
N ASN A 18 -26.00 -21.70 -23.89
CA ASN A 18 -25.15 -20.51 -23.82
C ASN A 18 -25.89 -19.25 -24.26
N GLU A 19 -26.72 -19.33 -25.31
CA GLU A 19 -27.55 -18.21 -25.77
C GLU A 19 -28.57 -17.79 -24.71
N GLU A 20 -29.24 -18.74 -24.04
CA GLU A 20 -30.17 -18.46 -22.94
C GLU A 20 -29.47 -17.78 -21.75
N ILE A 21 -28.27 -18.24 -21.41
CA ILE A 21 -27.45 -17.62 -20.36
C ILE A 21 -27.09 -16.19 -20.76
N LEU A 22 -26.62 -15.97 -21.99
CA LEU A 22 -26.26 -14.64 -22.49
C LEU A 22 -27.46 -13.68 -22.49
N CYS A 23 -28.64 -14.15 -22.90
CA CYS A 23 -29.88 -13.37 -22.89
C CYS A 23 -30.35 -13.03 -21.47
N SER A 24 -30.17 -13.94 -20.51
CA SER A 24 -30.64 -13.77 -19.12
C SER A 24 -29.64 -13.07 -18.20
N THR A 25 -28.38 -12.96 -18.61
CA THR A 25 -27.30 -12.32 -17.84
C THR A 25 -26.72 -11.11 -18.57
N SER A 26 -25.73 -11.33 -19.42
CA SER A 26 -24.84 -10.33 -20.00
C SER A 26 -25.57 -9.34 -20.91
N PHE A 27 -26.58 -9.80 -21.65
CA PHE A 27 -27.33 -8.97 -22.60
C PHE A 27 -28.75 -8.64 -22.16
N LYS A 28 -29.18 -9.06 -20.96
CA LYS A 28 -30.55 -8.86 -20.47
C LYS A 28 -31.05 -7.43 -20.63
N THR A 29 -30.23 -6.45 -20.27
CA THR A 29 -30.56 -5.02 -20.39
C THR A 29 -30.78 -4.59 -21.84
N LEU A 30 -29.98 -5.10 -22.78
CA LEU A 30 -30.11 -4.81 -24.20
C LEU A 30 -31.34 -5.49 -24.81
N ILE A 31 -31.57 -6.75 -24.47
CA ILE A 31 -32.76 -7.49 -24.92
C ILE A 31 -34.05 -6.81 -24.42
N ASN A 32 -34.08 -6.39 -23.15
CA ASN A 32 -35.21 -5.65 -22.56
C ASN A 32 -35.42 -4.28 -23.23
N ALA A 33 -34.36 -3.66 -23.75
CA ALA A 33 -34.44 -2.42 -24.53
C ALA A 33 -34.88 -2.64 -25.99
N GLY A 34 -35.27 -3.86 -26.36
CA GLY A 34 -35.77 -4.21 -27.70
C GLY A 34 -34.70 -4.66 -28.69
N VAL A 35 -33.45 -4.85 -28.25
CA VAL A 35 -32.39 -5.37 -29.11
C VAL A 35 -32.66 -6.83 -29.43
N ARG A 36 -32.73 -7.17 -30.72
CA ARG A 36 -32.88 -8.56 -31.18
C ARG A 36 -31.55 -9.27 -31.27
N LEU A 37 -31.55 -10.56 -30.93
CA LEU A 37 -30.43 -11.47 -31.08
C LEU A 37 -30.57 -12.24 -32.40
N GLN A 38 -29.47 -12.45 -33.12
CA GLN A 38 -29.46 -13.16 -34.39
C GLN A 38 -28.25 -14.08 -34.48
N ARG A 39 -28.48 -15.33 -34.89
CA ARG A 39 -27.44 -16.35 -35.01
C ARG A 39 -26.75 -16.26 -36.37
N PHE A 40 -25.44 -16.38 -36.36
CA PHE A 40 -24.61 -16.39 -37.55
C PHE A 40 -23.93 -17.75 -37.71
N TYR A 41 -24.22 -18.40 -38.84
CA TYR A 41 -23.61 -19.67 -39.26
C TYR A 41 -22.72 -19.40 -40.46
N ILE A 42 -21.47 -19.87 -40.42
CA ILE A 42 -20.49 -19.66 -41.51
C ILE A 42 -20.93 -20.36 -42.82
N ASP A 43 -21.67 -21.47 -42.72
CA ASP A 43 -21.97 -22.36 -43.86
C ASP A 43 -23.28 -22.03 -44.61
N ILE A 44 -24.08 -21.08 -44.11
CA ILE A 44 -25.33 -20.61 -44.75
C ILE A 44 -25.04 -19.24 -45.34
N PRO A 45 -25.51 -18.83 -46.56
CA PRO A 45 -25.18 -17.53 -47.15
C PRO A 45 -25.51 -16.36 -46.18
N PRO A 46 -24.53 -15.82 -45.42
CA PRO A 46 -24.88 -15.17 -44.14
C PRO A 46 -25.20 -13.68 -44.33
N ALA A 47 -24.56 -13.06 -45.32
CA ALA A 47 -24.58 -11.62 -45.49
C ALA A 47 -25.92 -11.12 -46.03
N SER A 48 -26.60 -11.86 -46.91
CA SER A 48 -27.86 -11.40 -47.54
C SER A 48 -29.05 -11.30 -46.57
N ALA A 49 -29.06 -12.07 -45.48
CA ALA A 49 -30.12 -12.03 -44.46
C ALA A 49 -29.90 -10.93 -43.40
N ILE A 50 -28.64 -10.53 -43.17
CA ILE A 50 -28.25 -9.59 -42.12
C ILE A 50 -28.00 -8.18 -42.68
N LEU A 51 -27.47 -8.07 -43.90
CA LEU A 51 -27.18 -6.78 -44.55
C LEU A 51 -28.41 -5.86 -44.66
N PRO A 52 -29.61 -6.31 -45.08
CA PRO A 52 -30.79 -5.44 -45.14
C PRO A 52 -31.22 -4.90 -43.77
N LEU A 53 -30.92 -5.64 -42.69
CA LEU A 53 -31.21 -5.23 -41.32
C LEU A 53 -30.19 -4.20 -40.80
N LEU A 54 -28.95 -4.23 -41.28
CA LEU A 54 -27.89 -3.28 -40.92
C LEU A 54 -27.97 -1.97 -41.71
N LEU A 55 -28.32 -2.02 -43.00
CA LEU A 55 -28.32 -0.86 -43.90
C LEU A 55 -29.32 0.24 -43.51
N ASN A 56 -30.39 -0.09 -42.78
CA ASN A 56 -31.41 0.85 -42.31
C ASN A 56 -31.24 1.26 -40.84
N GLN A 57 -30.14 0.91 -40.19
CA GLN A 57 -29.85 1.28 -38.80
C GLN A 57 -28.74 2.33 -38.78
N SER A 58 -28.97 3.44 -38.07
CA SER A 58 -27.88 4.37 -37.75
C SER A 58 -26.93 3.70 -36.75
N PRO A 59 -25.61 3.67 -37.00
CA PRO A 59 -24.67 3.12 -36.05
C PRO A 59 -24.75 3.91 -34.73
N VAL A 60 -24.93 3.19 -33.63
CA VAL A 60 -24.81 3.75 -32.28
C VAL A 60 -23.42 3.36 -31.80
N THR A 61 -22.54 4.35 -31.63
CA THR A 61 -21.24 4.13 -31.00
C THR A 61 -21.43 3.99 -29.50
N VAL A 62 -20.79 2.98 -28.90
CA VAL A 62 -20.72 2.90 -27.44
C VAL A 62 -19.70 3.90 -26.93
N LYS A 63 -19.90 4.40 -25.71
CA LYS A 63 -18.96 5.35 -25.09
C LYS A 63 -17.51 4.86 -25.11
N LEU A 64 -17.29 3.56 -24.93
CA LEU A 64 -15.96 2.95 -25.05
C LEU A 64 -15.35 3.12 -26.45
N GLN A 65 -16.14 2.97 -27.51
CA GLN A 65 -15.69 3.17 -28.89
C GLN A 65 -15.35 4.65 -29.14
N ASP A 66 -16.15 5.58 -28.63
CA ASP A 66 -15.85 7.01 -28.73
C ASP A 66 -14.56 7.37 -27.97
N GLU A 67 -14.38 6.81 -26.77
CA GLU A 67 -13.19 7.02 -25.93
C GLU A 67 -11.93 6.48 -26.62
N LEU A 68 -11.97 5.24 -27.12
CA LEU A 68 -10.84 4.63 -27.83
C LEU A 68 -10.54 5.34 -29.16
N ALA A 69 -11.57 5.72 -29.94
CA ALA A 69 -11.39 6.46 -31.19
C ALA A 69 -10.81 7.87 -30.97
N SER A 70 -11.06 8.46 -29.79
CA SER A 70 -10.48 9.74 -29.35
C SER A 70 -9.06 9.59 -28.80
N GLY A 71 -8.48 8.40 -28.83
CA GLY A 71 -7.11 8.12 -28.35
C GLY A 71 -6.99 7.96 -26.83
N ILE A 72 -8.10 7.78 -26.11
CA ILE A 72 -8.06 7.47 -24.67
C ILE A 72 -7.61 6.01 -24.52
N PRO A 73 -6.52 5.73 -23.78
CA PRO A 73 -6.05 4.35 -23.57
C PRO A 73 -7.05 3.54 -22.75
N MET A 74 -7.12 2.22 -22.95
CA MET A 74 -8.15 1.35 -22.36
C MET A 74 -8.27 1.52 -20.84
N ASN A 75 -7.16 1.67 -20.12
CA ASN A 75 -7.12 1.89 -18.67
C ASN A 75 -7.72 3.22 -18.18
N ALA A 76 -7.84 4.22 -19.05
CA ALA A 76 -8.40 5.53 -18.76
C ALA A 76 -9.87 5.65 -19.22
N THR A 77 -10.37 4.67 -19.97
CA THR A 77 -11.79 4.58 -20.35
C THR A 77 -12.65 4.28 -19.13
N ILE A 78 -13.93 4.67 -19.17
CA ILE A 78 -14.85 4.37 -18.05
C ILE A 78 -15.04 2.86 -17.89
N ALA A 79 -15.04 2.12 -18.99
CA ALA A 79 -15.13 0.67 -18.96
C ALA A 79 -13.88 0.03 -18.34
N GLY A 80 -12.68 0.51 -18.71
CA GLY A 80 -11.42 0.01 -18.15
C GLY A 80 -11.26 0.33 -16.66
N ILE A 81 -11.69 1.53 -16.22
CA ILE A 81 -11.73 1.87 -14.79
C ILE A 81 -12.64 0.91 -14.03
N LYS A 82 -13.84 0.66 -14.56
CA LYS A 82 -14.81 -0.23 -13.91
C LYS A 82 -14.35 -1.69 -13.88
N LEU A 83 -13.74 -2.15 -14.97
CA LEU A 83 -13.17 -3.50 -15.06
C LEU A 83 -11.99 -3.68 -14.09
N ARG A 84 -11.16 -2.65 -13.94
CA ARG A 84 -10.08 -2.64 -12.94
C ARG A 84 -10.64 -2.71 -11.52
N ASP A 85 -11.67 -1.94 -11.21
CA ASP A 85 -12.29 -1.95 -9.88
C ASP A 85 -12.90 -3.31 -9.56
N GLU A 86 -13.59 -3.94 -10.52
CA GLU A 86 -14.18 -5.28 -10.38
C GLU A 86 -13.10 -6.36 -10.21
N ALA A 87 -12.04 -6.32 -11.03
CA ALA A 87 -10.92 -7.24 -10.92
C ALA A 87 -10.23 -7.13 -9.55
N LEU A 88 -10.00 -5.91 -9.07
CA LEU A 88 -9.42 -5.68 -7.74
C LEU A 88 -10.34 -6.18 -6.62
N GLN A 89 -11.65 -5.99 -6.74
CA GLN A 89 -12.62 -6.47 -5.76
C GLN A 89 -12.60 -8.01 -5.66
N ILE A 90 -12.56 -8.71 -6.81
CA ILE A 90 -12.49 -10.17 -6.84
C ILE A 90 -11.17 -10.66 -6.24
N ILE A 91 -10.04 -10.06 -6.61
CA ILE A 91 -8.72 -10.41 -6.05
C ILE A 91 -8.71 -10.25 -4.53
N ARG A 92 -9.28 -9.15 -3.99
CA ARG A 92 -9.37 -8.91 -2.55
C ARG A 92 -10.25 -9.93 -1.83
N ALA A 93 -11.46 -10.16 -2.34
CA ALA A 93 -12.42 -11.10 -1.74
C ALA A 93 -11.85 -12.54 -1.69
N ARG A 94 -11.12 -12.94 -2.74
CA ARG A 94 -10.47 -14.24 -2.80
C ARG A 94 -9.19 -14.32 -1.97
N GLY A 95 -8.41 -13.25 -1.87
CA GLY A 95 -7.25 -13.16 -0.99
C GLY A 95 -7.61 -13.31 0.49
N ALA A 96 -8.65 -12.62 0.96
CA ALA A 96 -9.15 -12.77 2.33
C ALA A 96 -9.63 -14.21 2.61
N ARG A 97 -10.31 -14.83 1.63
CA ARG A 97 -10.75 -16.22 1.73
C ARG A 97 -9.58 -17.22 1.72
N GLU A 98 -8.48 -16.92 1.03
CA GLU A 98 -7.28 -17.76 1.04
C GLU A 98 -6.62 -17.79 2.42
N VAL A 99 -6.58 -16.64 3.13
CA VAL A 99 -6.07 -16.58 4.51
C VAL A 99 -6.94 -17.43 5.44
N ALA A 100 -8.26 -17.34 5.32
CA ALA A 100 -9.19 -18.16 6.11
C ALA A 100 -9.02 -19.67 5.81
N LEU A 101 -8.94 -20.04 4.53
CA LEU A 101 -8.73 -21.43 4.11
C LEU A 101 -7.41 -22.01 4.61
N ARG A 102 -6.34 -21.20 4.72
CA ARG A 102 -5.05 -21.67 5.29
C ARG A 102 -5.17 -22.02 6.77
N TYR A 103 -5.87 -21.19 7.54
CA TYR A 103 -6.11 -21.45 8.96
C TYR A 103 -6.98 -22.72 9.15
N GLU A 104 -8.01 -22.89 8.33
CA GLU A 104 -8.84 -24.11 8.36
C GLU A 104 -8.03 -25.36 7.96
N LEU A 105 -7.09 -25.23 7.02
CA LEU A 105 -6.22 -26.33 6.58
C LEU A 105 -5.21 -26.74 7.67
N GLU A 106 -4.69 -25.77 8.43
CA GLU A 106 -3.86 -26.04 9.62
C GLU A 106 -4.65 -26.79 10.69
N LEU A 107 -5.87 -26.36 11.00
CA LEU A 107 -6.75 -27.05 11.95
C LEU A 107 -7.11 -28.48 11.51
N ALA A 108 -7.43 -28.68 10.23
CA ALA A 108 -7.72 -30.01 9.69
C ALA A 108 -6.50 -30.95 9.77
N THR A 109 -5.29 -30.39 9.62
CA THR A 109 -4.03 -31.13 9.78
C THR A 109 -3.78 -31.52 11.23
N GLU A 110 -4.07 -30.62 12.18
CA GLU A 110 -3.97 -30.90 13.62
C GLU A 110 -4.98 -31.95 14.11
N GLN A 111 -6.13 -32.04 13.43
CA GLN A 111 -7.21 -32.99 13.73
C GLN A 111 -7.10 -34.33 12.99
N ASP A 112 -6.06 -34.50 12.15
CA ASP A 112 -5.84 -35.68 11.31
C ASP A 112 -7.04 -36.02 10.39
N ASP A 113 -7.81 -34.99 9.99
CA ASP A 113 -8.94 -35.12 9.07
C ASP A 113 -8.48 -34.94 7.61
N GLN A 114 -8.00 -36.05 7.04
CA GLN A 114 -7.50 -36.08 5.68
C GLN A 114 -8.57 -35.71 4.62
N GLY A 115 -9.85 -35.99 4.91
CA GLY A 115 -10.95 -35.72 3.99
C GLY A 115 -11.25 -34.23 3.87
N GLU A 116 -11.31 -33.52 4.99
CA GLU A 116 -11.51 -32.07 5.01
C GLU A 116 -10.26 -31.32 4.52
N HIS A 117 -9.06 -31.82 4.85
CA HIS A 117 -7.80 -31.28 4.34
C HIS A 117 -7.76 -31.26 2.79
N ASP A 118 -8.08 -32.37 2.14
CA ASP A 118 -8.04 -32.47 0.67
C ASP A 118 -9.12 -31.59 0.01
N ARG A 119 -10.29 -31.46 0.64
CA ARG A 119 -11.37 -30.57 0.19
C ARG A 119 -10.98 -29.09 0.29
N LEU A 120 -10.41 -28.66 1.41
CA LEU A 120 -9.94 -27.29 1.62
C LEU A 120 -8.80 -26.93 0.66
N LYS A 121 -7.90 -27.88 0.39
CA LYS A 121 -6.81 -27.73 -0.58
C LYS A 121 -7.33 -27.51 -2.01
N ALA A 122 -8.36 -28.24 -2.42
CA ALA A 122 -9.00 -28.05 -3.71
C ALA A 122 -9.69 -26.68 -3.84
N GLN A 123 -10.36 -26.22 -2.79
CA GLN A 123 -10.96 -24.87 -2.75
C GLN A 123 -9.90 -23.77 -2.84
N MET A 124 -8.78 -23.94 -2.15
CA MET A 124 -7.65 -23.02 -2.20
C MET A 124 -7.06 -22.93 -3.62
N LEU A 125 -6.87 -24.06 -4.30
CA LEU A 125 -6.36 -24.08 -5.67
C LEU A 125 -7.29 -23.37 -6.66
N ALA A 126 -8.61 -23.59 -6.55
CA ALA A 126 -9.60 -22.91 -7.39
C ALA A 126 -9.59 -21.39 -7.16
N SER A 127 -9.51 -20.96 -5.90
CA SER A 127 -9.41 -19.53 -5.54
C SER A 127 -8.16 -18.89 -6.13
N GLN A 128 -7.01 -19.57 -6.04
CA GLN A 128 -5.73 -19.10 -6.60
C GLN A 128 -5.77 -18.98 -8.13
N GLN A 129 -6.41 -19.91 -8.84
CA GLN A 129 -6.57 -19.84 -10.29
C GLN A 129 -7.42 -18.64 -10.72
N GLU A 130 -8.50 -18.36 -9.99
CA GLU A 130 -9.38 -17.21 -10.25
C GLU A 130 -8.66 -15.88 -10.01
N VAL A 131 -7.91 -15.76 -8.90
CA VAL A 131 -7.06 -14.59 -8.61
C VAL A 131 -6.01 -14.38 -9.70
N LYS A 132 -5.37 -15.46 -10.16
CA LYS A 132 -4.37 -15.41 -11.24
C LYS A 132 -4.98 -14.89 -12.55
N HIS A 133 -6.19 -15.34 -12.89
CA HIS A 133 -6.91 -14.86 -14.06
C HIS A 133 -7.13 -13.34 -13.98
N TRP A 134 -7.70 -12.84 -12.88
CA TRP A 134 -7.99 -11.42 -12.71
C TRP A 134 -6.75 -10.53 -12.63
N ARG A 135 -5.65 -11.03 -12.07
CA ARG A 135 -4.35 -10.32 -12.11
C ARG A 135 -3.79 -10.20 -13.52
N THR A 136 -4.02 -11.21 -14.37
CA THR A 136 -3.63 -11.17 -15.78
C THR A 136 -4.44 -10.10 -16.53
N VAL A 137 -5.75 -10.01 -16.27
CA VAL A 137 -6.61 -8.96 -16.82
C VAL A 137 -6.14 -7.57 -16.38
N LEU A 138 -5.75 -7.39 -15.12
CA LEU A 138 -5.18 -6.13 -14.63
C LEU A 138 -3.85 -5.75 -15.30
N ALA A 139 -2.97 -6.73 -15.51
CA ALA A 139 -1.71 -6.51 -16.21
C ALA A 139 -1.94 -6.06 -17.65
N GLN A 140 -2.86 -6.72 -18.36
CA GLN A 140 -3.25 -6.35 -19.73
C GLN A 140 -3.86 -4.95 -19.82
N LEU A 141 -4.62 -4.52 -18.81
CA LEU A 141 -5.13 -3.14 -18.75
C LEU A 141 -3.99 -2.13 -18.55
N ASN A 142 -2.93 -2.48 -17.82
CA ASN A 142 -1.80 -1.58 -17.57
C ASN A 142 -0.77 -1.51 -18.72
N ASP A 143 -0.68 -2.54 -19.57
CA ASP A 143 0.27 -2.60 -20.69
C ASP A 143 -0.04 -1.64 -21.86
N ASP A 144 -1.18 -0.95 -21.87
CA ASP A 144 -1.52 0.09 -22.85
C ASP A 144 -0.79 1.44 -22.63
N ILE A 145 0.16 1.50 -21.70
CA ILE A 145 1.05 2.65 -21.52
C ILE A 145 2.20 2.56 -22.53
N LYS A 146 2.12 3.33 -23.63
CA LYS A 146 3.32 3.67 -24.41
C LYS A 146 4.30 4.41 -23.48
N PRO A 147 5.58 4.00 -23.39
CA PRO A 147 6.56 4.57 -22.47
C PRO A 147 7.10 5.98 -22.86
N ASP A 148 6.41 6.74 -23.71
CA ASP A 148 6.95 7.96 -24.34
C ASP A 148 6.51 9.29 -23.70
N LEU A 149 6.04 9.30 -22.45
CA LEU A 149 5.71 10.56 -21.74
C LEU A 149 6.46 10.76 -20.42
N VAL A 150 7.59 10.07 -20.23
CA VAL A 150 8.54 10.36 -19.15
C VAL A 150 9.84 10.89 -19.74
N ASN A 151 9.75 12.05 -20.39
CA ASN A 151 10.91 12.88 -20.69
C ASN A 151 10.45 14.33 -20.77
N GLU A 152 10.51 15.01 -19.63
CA GLU A 152 10.84 16.44 -19.52
C GLU A 152 10.73 16.88 -18.05
N SER A 153 11.73 16.53 -17.23
CA SER A 153 12.14 17.33 -16.06
C SER A 153 13.44 16.78 -15.44
N SER A 154 14.45 16.57 -16.29
CA SER A 154 15.85 16.42 -15.87
C SER A 154 16.68 17.52 -16.53
N ALA A 155 16.52 18.76 -16.06
CA ALA A 155 17.46 19.82 -16.36
C ALA A 155 17.52 20.86 -15.22
N ASN A 156 18.76 21.16 -14.81
CA ASN A 156 19.20 22.23 -13.92
C ASN A 156 19.06 22.03 -12.40
N LEU A 157 19.90 21.14 -11.86
CA LEU A 157 20.57 21.39 -10.58
C LEU A 157 21.74 22.38 -10.81
N GLY A 158 21.37 23.63 -11.08
CA GLY A 158 22.25 24.77 -10.86
C GLY A 158 21.96 25.30 -9.45
N GLY A 159 23.02 25.53 -8.66
CA GLY A 159 22.92 25.99 -7.27
C GLY A 159 21.94 27.15 -7.11
N ARG A 160 20.81 26.89 -6.47
CA ARG A 160 19.86 27.91 -6.05
C ARG A 160 20.26 28.33 -4.64
N PRO A 161 20.55 29.61 -4.37
CA PRO A 161 20.86 30.04 -3.01
C PRO A 161 19.61 29.80 -2.13
N PRO A 162 19.76 29.41 -0.85
CA PRO A 162 18.61 29.16 -0.01
C PRO A 162 17.80 30.44 0.17
N SER A 163 16.47 30.32 0.15
CA SER A 163 15.57 31.45 0.37
C SER A 163 15.81 32.06 1.76
N PRO A 164 15.58 33.38 1.93
CA PRO A 164 15.90 34.12 3.16
C PRO A 164 15.22 33.58 4.44
N ASP A 165 14.20 32.73 4.30
CA ASP A 165 13.42 32.15 5.39
C ASP A 165 14.00 30.81 5.92
N LEU A 166 14.75 30.05 5.11
CA LEU A 166 15.35 28.77 5.54
C LEU A 166 16.62 28.97 6.36
N HIS A 167 17.47 29.93 5.97
CA HIS A 167 18.66 30.29 6.76
C HIS A 167 18.30 30.81 8.15
N GLU A 168 17.22 31.59 8.24
CA GLU A 168 16.70 32.06 9.51
C GLU A 168 16.21 30.90 10.38
N ALA A 169 15.45 29.97 9.80
CA ALA A 169 14.99 28.77 10.49
C ALA A 169 16.15 27.94 11.06
N ILE A 170 17.18 27.68 10.25
CA ILE A 170 18.40 26.96 10.68
C ILE A 170 19.06 27.71 11.84
N ARG A 171 19.20 29.04 11.76
CA ARG A 171 19.83 29.85 12.80
C ARG A 171 19.06 29.80 14.12
N VAL A 172 17.74 30.01 14.07
CA VAL A 172 16.88 29.97 15.27
C VAL A 172 16.92 28.58 15.92
N VAL A 173 16.72 27.51 15.13
CA VAL A 173 16.74 26.14 15.65
C VAL A 173 18.12 25.81 16.24
N SER A 174 19.21 26.15 15.54
CA SER A 174 20.57 25.91 16.04
C SER A 174 20.82 26.63 17.37
N ALA A 175 20.41 27.91 17.48
CA ALA A 175 20.57 28.68 18.72
C ALA A 175 19.77 28.08 19.89
N SER A 176 18.53 27.65 19.63
CA SER A 176 17.68 26.99 20.63
C SER A 176 18.23 25.65 21.09
N LEU A 177 18.80 24.84 20.19
CA LEU A 177 19.34 23.52 20.52
C LEU A 177 20.76 23.56 21.12
N SER A 178 21.51 24.64 20.93
CA SER A 178 22.90 24.76 21.39
C SER A 178 23.04 25.19 22.85
N SER A 179 21.95 25.58 23.53
CA SER A 179 22.01 26.09 24.91
C SER A 179 21.06 25.35 25.84
N PHE A 180 21.48 25.19 27.10
CA PHE A 180 20.64 24.57 28.14
C PHE A 180 19.32 25.32 28.33
N ASN A 181 19.37 26.66 28.37
CA ASN A 181 18.18 27.52 28.48
C ASN A 181 17.26 27.41 27.26
N GLY A 182 17.82 27.24 26.06
CA GLY A 182 17.04 27.02 24.85
C GLY A 182 16.31 25.67 24.90
N MET A 183 17.00 24.60 25.31
CA MET A 183 16.37 23.28 25.46
C MET A 183 15.28 23.26 26.54
N THR A 184 15.50 23.91 27.70
CA THR A 184 14.45 24.01 28.73
C THR A 184 13.24 24.81 28.25
N HIS A 185 13.45 25.89 27.50
CA HIS A 185 12.36 26.65 26.88
C HIS A 185 11.59 25.79 25.87
N VAL A 186 12.28 25.01 25.03
CA VAL A 186 11.66 24.10 24.06
C VAL A 186 10.82 23.02 24.76
N SER A 187 11.31 22.44 25.85
CA SER A 187 10.57 21.45 26.64
C SER A 187 9.30 22.01 27.32
N ASN A 188 9.24 23.33 27.55
CA ASN A 188 8.10 24.00 28.16
C ASN A 188 7.11 24.58 27.12
N LEU A 189 7.35 24.39 25.82
CA LEU A 189 6.42 24.84 24.80
C LEU A 189 5.12 24.04 24.85
N HIS A 190 3.98 24.71 24.67
CA HIS A 190 2.67 24.06 24.67
C HIS A 190 1.78 24.62 23.55
N GLY A 191 0.77 23.84 23.18
CA GLY A 191 -0.26 24.25 22.23
C GLY A 191 0.31 24.70 20.88
N GLU A 192 -0.08 25.91 20.47
CA GLU A 192 0.28 26.44 19.15
C GLU A 192 1.76 26.82 19.02
N ASP A 193 2.41 27.21 20.12
CA ASP A 193 3.83 27.56 20.11
C ASP A 193 4.71 26.32 19.91
N ALA A 194 4.34 25.20 20.54
CA ALA A 194 4.97 23.90 20.29
C ALA A 194 4.80 23.46 18.83
N ARG A 195 3.63 23.67 18.22
CA ARG A 195 3.34 23.32 16.82
C ARG A 195 4.15 24.18 15.84
N ARG A 196 4.25 25.48 16.12
CA ARG A 196 5.06 26.42 15.32
C ARG A 196 6.54 26.04 15.37
N PHE A 197 7.07 25.75 16.56
CA PHE A 197 8.44 25.31 16.70
C PHE A 197 8.69 23.95 16.02
N ALA A 198 7.80 22.97 16.19
CA ALA A 198 7.87 21.69 15.49
C ALA A 198 7.89 21.87 13.96
N SER A 199 7.07 22.79 13.43
CA SER A 199 7.04 23.11 11.99
C SER A 199 8.33 23.80 11.52
N LEU A 200 8.97 24.61 12.36
CA LEU A 200 10.26 25.23 12.07
C LEU A 200 11.39 24.18 12.02
N VAL A 201 11.36 23.22 12.94
CA VAL A 201 12.32 22.10 12.97
C VAL A 201 12.11 21.17 11.77
N ASP A 202 10.87 20.82 11.41
CA ASP A 202 10.53 20.04 10.20
C ASP A 202 11.06 20.72 8.92
N LYS A 203 10.85 22.04 8.80
CA LYS A 203 11.39 22.85 7.69
C LYS A 203 12.92 22.82 7.66
N THR A 204 13.57 22.92 8.83
CA THR A 204 15.03 22.86 8.97
C THR A 204 15.58 21.49 8.54
N LEU A 205 14.89 20.40 8.89
CA LEU A 205 15.23 19.04 8.46
C LEU A 205 15.12 18.83 6.95
N GLY A 206 14.32 19.65 6.25
CA GLY A 206 14.23 19.68 4.80
C GLY A 206 15.45 20.32 4.09
N ALA A 207 16.36 20.97 4.83
CA ALA A 207 17.55 21.59 4.23
C ALA A 207 18.57 20.52 3.76
N ALA A 208 19.06 20.70 2.53
CA ALA A 208 20.04 19.79 1.92
C ALA A 208 21.40 19.83 2.63
N ASP A 209 21.85 21.02 3.04
CA ASP A 209 23.20 21.27 3.58
C ASP A 209 23.28 21.21 5.12
N LEU A 210 22.32 20.56 5.77
CA LEU A 210 22.30 20.44 7.24
C LEU A 210 23.36 19.44 7.71
N SER A 211 24.19 19.83 8.69
CA SER A 211 25.16 18.90 9.27
C SER A 211 24.48 17.67 9.88
N LEU A 212 25.13 16.50 9.82
CA LEU A 212 24.57 15.26 10.36
C LEU A 212 24.24 15.36 11.86
N GLN A 213 25.08 16.07 12.63
CA GLN A 213 24.85 16.31 14.06
C GLN A 213 23.58 17.11 14.31
N LEU A 214 23.41 18.24 13.60
CA LEU A 214 22.23 19.09 13.75
C LEU A 214 20.97 18.37 13.24
N ARG A 215 21.08 17.57 12.17
CA ARG A 215 19.98 16.75 11.66
C ARG A 215 19.49 15.74 12.71
N ARG A 216 20.41 15.06 13.41
CA ARG A 216 20.07 14.13 14.50
C ARG A 216 19.38 14.86 15.65
N GLN A 217 19.95 15.97 16.12
CA GLN A 217 19.36 16.78 17.19
C GLN A 217 17.96 17.28 16.83
N CYS A 218 17.77 17.78 15.60
CA CYS A 218 16.47 18.22 15.11
C CYS A 218 15.45 17.06 15.07
N LEU A 219 15.83 15.88 14.56
CA LEU A 219 14.95 14.70 14.55
C LEU A 219 14.56 14.28 15.98
N ASP A 220 15.51 14.26 16.90
CA ASP A 220 15.26 13.85 18.29
C ASP A 220 14.35 14.83 19.01
N VAL A 221 14.59 16.14 18.86
CA VAL A 221 13.73 17.18 19.43
C VAL A 221 12.34 17.14 18.79
N LEU A 222 12.25 16.97 17.48
CA LEU A 222 10.97 16.90 16.79
C LEU A 222 10.14 15.70 17.26
N ARG A 223 10.75 14.52 17.40
CA ARG A 223 10.09 13.33 17.97
C ARG A 223 9.58 13.59 19.38
N ARG A 224 10.41 14.19 20.25
CA ARG A 224 10.05 14.52 21.64
C ARG A 224 8.84 15.43 21.70
N ILE A 225 8.87 16.54 20.96
CA ILE A 225 7.80 17.54 20.97
C ILE A 225 6.52 16.94 20.41
N CYS A 226 6.61 16.25 19.27
CA CYS A 226 5.45 15.66 18.61
C CYS A 226 4.81 14.54 19.43
N GLY A 227 5.63 13.67 20.03
CA GLY A 227 5.17 12.61 20.91
C GLY A 227 4.53 13.15 22.18
N HIS A 228 5.28 13.94 22.95
CA HIS A 228 4.86 14.40 24.27
C HIS A 228 3.63 15.32 24.23
N HIS A 229 3.57 16.25 23.27
CA HIS A 229 2.45 17.18 23.15
C HIS A 229 1.33 16.66 22.24
N ARG A 230 1.48 15.48 21.63
CA ARG A 230 0.56 14.93 20.63
C ARG A 230 0.22 15.96 19.55
N ILE A 231 1.25 16.52 18.93
CA ILE A 231 1.14 17.47 17.82
C ILE A 231 2.00 17.02 16.63
N LEU A 232 1.66 17.47 15.43
CA LEU A 232 2.46 17.26 14.23
C LEU A 232 2.77 18.60 13.56
N PRO A 233 3.91 18.72 12.85
CA PRO A 233 4.18 19.83 11.95
C PRO A 233 3.03 20.03 10.95
N SER A 234 2.68 21.27 10.65
CA SER A 234 1.55 21.55 9.75
C SER A 234 1.71 20.92 8.37
N ALA A 235 2.95 20.83 7.85
CA ALA A 235 3.25 20.21 6.56
C ALA A 235 3.14 18.67 6.56
N MET A 236 3.00 18.04 7.73
CA MET A 236 2.75 16.61 7.87
C MET A 236 1.27 16.28 8.01
N VAL A 237 0.44 17.23 8.42
CA VAL A 237 -0.99 17.01 8.61
C VAL A 237 -1.70 17.15 7.27
N LEU A 238 -2.32 16.05 6.82
CA LEU A 238 -3.14 16.06 5.63
C LEU A 238 -4.53 16.63 5.95
N PRO A 239 -5.15 17.41 5.04
CA PRO A 239 -6.49 17.89 5.24
C PRO A 239 -7.50 16.76 5.42
N LYS A 240 -8.65 17.09 5.99
CA LYS A 240 -9.71 16.12 6.23
C LYS A 240 -10.25 15.59 4.89
N ARG A 241 -10.45 14.27 4.80
CA ARG A 241 -10.99 13.51 3.65
C ARG A 241 -10.12 13.53 2.39
N THR A 242 -8.85 13.93 2.49
CA THR A 242 -7.94 13.91 1.34
C THR A 242 -7.46 12.48 1.05
N ALA A 243 -7.22 11.67 2.09
CA ALA A 243 -6.90 10.24 1.95
C ALA A 243 -8.13 9.39 2.29
N GLN A 244 -8.71 8.73 1.28
CA GLN A 244 -9.98 8.01 1.45
C GLN A 244 -9.78 6.51 1.41
N LYS A 245 -10.32 5.77 2.39
CA LYS A 245 -10.45 4.31 2.31
C LYS A 245 -11.25 3.93 1.07
N LEU A 246 -10.76 2.98 0.30
CA LEU A 246 -11.44 2.47 -0.89
C LEU A 246 -12.29 1.22 -0.61
N ASP A 247 -11.97 0.49 0.46
CA ASP A 247 -12.60 -0.78 0.81
C ASP A 247 -13.39 -0.71 2.12
N ARG A 248 -14.32 -1.67 2.27
CA ARG A 248 -15.07 -1.87 3.52
C ARG A 248 -14.26 -2.64 4.58
N GLU A 249 -13.24 -3.37 4.15
CA GLU A 249 -12.39 -4.19 5.01
C GLU A 249 -10.91 -3.81 4.83
N PRO A 250 -10.09 -3.94 5.89
CA PRO A 250 -8.65 -3.69 5.78
C PRO A 250 -7.97 -4.75 4.91
N VAL A 251 -6.94 -4.33 4.16
CA VAL A 251 -6.05 -5.22 3.38
C VAL A 251 -5.28 -6.16 4.31
N ALA A 252 -4.85 -5.65 5.46
CA ALA A 252 -4.21 -6.46 6.49
C ALA A 252 -4.58 -5.94 7.88
N SER A 253 -4.72 -6.87 8.82
CA SER A 253 -5.04 -6.60 10.21
C SER A 253 -3.90 -7.07 11.10
N GLY A 254 -3.16 -6.13 11.69
CA GLY A 254 -2.13 -6.41 12.68
C GLY A 254 -2.62 -6.22 14.12
N LEU A 255 -1.76 -6.59 15.08
CA LEU A 255 -1.97 -6.35 16.51
C LEU A 255 -2.20 -4.86 16.83
N PHE A 256 -1.43 -3.97 16.21
CA PHE A 256 -1.42 -2.53 16.56
C PHE A 256 -2.14 -1.64 15.56
N ALA A 257 -2.29 -2.10 14.31
CA ALA A 257 -2.84 -1.28 13.24
C ALA A 257 -3.50 -2.13 12.17
N GLU A 258 -4.45 -1.49 11.49
CA GLU A 258 -5.05 -1.97 10.26
C GLU A 258 -4.45 -1.23 9.07
N ILE A 259 -4.18 -1.98 8.03
CA ILE A 259 -3.66 -1.48 6.77
C ILE A 259 -4.82 -1.47 5.79
N TRP A 260 -5.16 -0.29 5.31
CA TRP A 260 -6.27 -0.06 4.40
C TRP A 260 -5.71 0.39 3.06
N LEU A 261 -6.33 -0.06 1.97
CA LEU A 261 -6.12 0.60 0.69
C LEU A 261 -6.91 1.92 0.71
N GLY A 262 -6.26 2.97 0.25
CA GLY A 262 -6.93 4.22 0.00
C GLY A 262 -6.45 4.95 -1.21
N ARG A 263 -6.92 6.20 -1.32
CA ARG A 263 -6.65 7.08 -2.44
C ARG A 263 -6.34 8.48 -1.94
N LEU A 264 -5.24 9.05 -2.42
CA LEU A 264 -4.84 10.43 -2.19
C LEU A 264 -4.59 11.08 -3.56
N GLU A 265 -5.28 12.18 -3.86
CA GLU A 265 -5.10 12.95 -5.11
C GLU A 265 -5.11 12.08 -6.37
N GLY A 266 -5.99 11.08 -6.42
CA GLY A 266 -6.11 10.17 -7.56
C GLY A 266 -5.22 8.93 -7.52
N HIS A 267 -4.17 8.92 -6.69
CA HIS A 267 -3.17 7.85 -6.59
C HIS A 267 -3.50 6.86 -5.48
N TYR A 268 -3.16 5.58 -5.67
CA TYR A 268 -3.32 4.57 -4.62
C TYR A 268 -2.32 4.81 -3.49
N THR A 269 -2.81 4.67 -2.27
CA THR A 269 -2.03 4.86 -1.04
C THR A 269 -2.35 3.78 -0.01
N THR A 270 -1.42 3.55 0.89
CA THR A 270 -1.63 2.74 2.08
C THR A 270 -2.07 3.63 3.24
N LEU A 271 -3.19 3.33 3.89
CA LEU A 271 -3.60 3.98 5.13
C LEU A 271 -3.36 3.02 6.29
N LYS A 272 -2.35 3.31 7.10
CA LYS A 272 -2.10 2.61 8.35
C LYS A 272 -2.84 3.33 9.47
N ILE A 273 -3.86 2.67 10.01
CA ILE A 273 -4.75 3.23 11.04
C ILE A 273 -4.62 2.36 12.28
N HIS A 274 -4.16 2.96 13.38
CA HIS A 274 -3.99 2.22 14.63
C HIS A 274 -5.33 1.87 15.25
N ARG A 275 -5.43 0.66 15.78
CA ARG A 275 -6.65 0.19 16.43
C ARG A 275 -6.78 0.86 17.79
N PRO A 276 -7.89 1.56 18.08
CA PRO A 276 -8.22 1.89 19.45
C PRO A 276 -8.58 0.58 20.16
N ASP A 277 -7.78 0.14 21.12
CA ASP A 277 -8.10 -1.05 21.93
C ASP A 277 -8.68 -0.60 23.28
N GLU A 278 -9.94 -0.94 23.53
CA GLU A 278 -10.64 -0.61 24.79
C GLU A 278 -10.25 -1.56 25.95
N ASN A 279 -9.62 -2.71 25.67
CA ASN A 279 -9.43 -3.80 26.64
C ASN A 279 -7.98 -4.25 26.88
N GLN A 280 -6.97 -3.59 26.29
CA GLN A 280 -5.56 -3.96 26.50
C GLN A 280 -4.76 -2.98 27.39
N PRO A 281 -3.85 -3.49 28.25
CA PRO A 281 -3.00 -2.65 29.12
C PRO A 281 -1.87 -1.94 28.36
N TYR A 282 -1.51 -2.38 27.15
CA TYR A 282 -0.46 -1.76 26.33
C TYR A 282 -1.08 -0.77 25.34
N ARG A 283 -1.22 0.47 25.79
CA ARG A 283 -1.68 1.58 24.95
C ARG A 283 -0.64 1.87 23.86
N TYR A 284 -0.92 1.55 22.61
CA TYR A 284 -0.28 2.27 21.51
C TYR A 284 -0.94 3.64 21.41
N ASP A 285 -0.50 4.57 22.27
CA ASP A 285 -1.06 5.92 22.36
C ASP A 285 -0.64 6.75 21.12
N GLN A 286 -1.40 7.80 20.80
CA GLN A 286 -1.15 8.74 19.71
C GLN A 286 0.29 9.29 19.70
N GLU A 287 0.94 9.35 20.86
CA GLU A 287 2.36 9.66 21.03
C GLU A 287 3.26 8.78 20.15
N MET A 288 3.11 7.46 20.22
CA MET A 288 3.95 6.51 19.46
C MET A 288 3.71 6.62 17.96
N LEU A 289 2.46 6.85 17.56
CA LEU A 289 2.11 7.10 16.16
C LEU A 289 2.80 8.36 15.63
N TYR A 290 2.84 9.43 16.42
CA TYR A 290 3.46 10.68 15.99
C TYR A 290 4.99 10.58 15.97
N ILE A 291 5.60 9.87 16.92
CA ILE A 291 7.03 9.55 16.88
C ILE A 291 7.36 8.72 15.62
N GLU A 292 6.54 7.72 15.30
CA GLU A 292 6.67 6.89 14.10
C GLU A 292 6.54 7.75 12.83
N ALA A 293 5.49 8.57 12.74
CA ALA A 293 5.25 9.44 11.59
C ALA A 293 6.37 10.46 11.36
N VAL A 294 6.86 11.11 12.42
CA VAL A 294 7.99 12.06 12.33
C VAL A 294 9.25 11.36 11.86
N THR A 295 9.54 10.18 12.43
CA THR A 295 10.69 9.37 12.03
C THR A 295 10.63 9.02 10.55
N TRP A 296 9.46 8.56 10.08
CA TRP A 296 9.31 8.07 8.72
C TRP A 296 9.22 9.20 7.67
N ARG A 297 8.72 10.38 8.05
CA ARG A 297 8.54 11.53 7.15
C ARG A 297 9.82 11.97 6.46
N HIS A 298 10.94 11.92 7.17
CA HIS A 298 12.22 12.43 6.67
C HIS A 298 13.04 11.38 5.91
N LEU A 299 12.53 10.17 5.75
CA LEU A 299 13.18 9.10 5.01
C LEU A 299 12.88 9.25 3.51
N ARG A 300 13.94 9.41 2.71
CA ARG A 300 13.85 9.55 1.25
C ARG A 300 14.90 8.67 0.59
N LEU A 301 14.55 7.41 0.38
CA LEU A 301 15.37 6.44 -0.33
C LEU A 301 14.43 5.48 -1.10
N PRO A 302 14.77 5.02 -2.32
CA PRO A 302 13.91 4.10 -3.07
C PRO A 302 13.57 2.80 -2.35
N ASN A 303 14.37 2.36 -1.37
CA ASN A 303 14.16 1.13 -0.59
C ASN A 303 13.50 1.37 0.77
N VAL A 304 12.85 2.52 0.96
CA VAL A 304 12.03 2.83 2.14
C VAL A 304 10.69 3.36 1.66
N VAL A 305 9.60 2.79 2.17
CA VAL A 305 8.23 3.20 1.82
C VAL A 305 8.02 4.65 2.23
N ARG A 306 7.60 5.49 1.28
CA ARG A 306 7.43 6.93 1.53
C ARG A 306 6.18 7.21 2.38
N LEU A 307 6.31 8.12 3.35
CA LEU A 307 5.19 8.72 4.08
C LEU A 307 4.77 10.05 3.43
N PHE A 308 3.52 10.16 2.99
CA PHE A 308 2.95 11.40 2.47
C PHE A 308 2.53 12.36 3.57
N GLY A 309 1.97 11.83 4.66
CA GLY A 309 1.56 12.60 5.83
C GLY A 309 0.66 11.80 6.76
N VAL A 310 0.00 12.49 7.68
CA VAL A 310 -0.94 11.92 8.64
C VAL A 310 -2.28 12.64 8.53
N GLU A 311 -3.35 11.89 8.35
CA GLU A 311 -4.70 12.43 8.43
C GLU A 311 -5.28 12.17 9.83
N THR A 312 -5.62 13.23 10.56
CA THR A 312 -6.01 13.12 11.98
C THR A 312 -7.53 13.20 12.22
N ALA A 313 -8.34 13.43 11.17
CA ALA A 313 -9.71 13.95 11.36
C ALA A 313 -10.86 13.12 10.76
N SER A 314 -10.60 12.13 9.89
CA SER A 314 -11.68 11.32 9.26
C SER A 314 -11.85 9.94 9.84
N TYR A 315 -10.90 9.45 10.65
CA TYR A 315 -10.89 8.09 11.17
C TYR A 315 -10.86 8.09 12.71
N PRO A 316 -11.25 6.98 13.36
CA PRO A 316 -11.25 6.87 14.82
C PRO A 316 -9.87 7.11 15.47
N SER A 317 -8.80 6.85 14.73
CA SER A 317 -7.41 7.11 15.11
C SER A 317 -6.70 7.79 13.94
N PRO A 318 -5.64 8.61 14.17
CA PRO A 318 -4.87 9.18 13.08
C PRO A 318 -4.39 8.12 12.09
N ALA A 319 -4.47 8.43 10.80
CA ALA A 319 -4.07 7.56 9.72
C ALA A 319 -2.75 8.02 9.13
N MET A 320 -1.71 7.19 9.19
CA MET A 320 -0.49 7.41 8.40
C MET A 320 -0.78 7.05 6.95
N VAL A 321 -0.52 7.98 6.04
CA VAL A 321 -0.77 7.81 4.59
C VAL A 321 0.56 7.58 3.89
N LEU A 322 0.81 6.33 3.52
CA LEU A 322 2.05 5.89 2.87
C LEU A 322 1.82 5.57 1.39
N GLU A 323 2.93 5.44 0.67
CA GLU A 323 2.95 4.89 -0.67
C GLU A 323 2.35 3.48 -0.73
N TRP A 324 1.63 3.20 -1.82
CA TRP A 324 1.06 1.87 -2.06
C TRP A 324 2.11 0.94 -2.67
N MET A 325 2.18 -0.28 -2.15
CA MET A 325 3.11 -1.32 -2.62
C MET A 325 2.29 -2.44 -3.29
N PRO A 326 2.15 -2.43 -4.63
CA PRO A 326 1.16 -3.25 -5.33
C PRO A 326 1.45 -4.76 -5.29
N HIS A 327 2.69 -5.14 -5.00
CA HIS A 327 3.09 -6.55 -4.91
C HIS A 327 3.09 -7.08 -3.46
N GLY A 328 2.52 -6.32 -2.52
CA GLY A 328 2.38 -6.75 -1.13
C GLY A 328 3.72 -6.94 -0.44
N THR A 329 3.75 -7.89 0.48
CA THR A 329 4.94 -8.29 1.23
C THR A 329 5.92 -9.08 0.37
N ILE A 330 7.20 -9.10 0.74
CA ILE A 330 8.21 -9.89 0.03
C ILE A 330 7.87 -11.39 0.03
N LEU A 331 7.16 -11.88 1.06
CA LEU A 331 6.72 -13.28 1.14
C LEU A 331 5.65 -13.59 0.10
N GLU A 332 4.63 -12.74 -0.02
CA GLU A 332 3.59 -12.85 -1.05
C GLU A 332 4.21 -12.74 -2.44
N TYR A 333 5.09 -11.76 -2.65
CA TYR A 333 5.78 -11.56 -3.91
C TYR A 333 6.62 -12.77 -4.33
N LEU A 334 7.40 -13.36 -3.42
CA LEU A 334 8.24 -14.53 -3.71
C LEU A 334 7.44 -15.81 -3.90
N ALA A 335 6.29 -15.95 -3.25
CA ALA A 335 5.37 -17.06 -3.49
C ALA A 335 4.79 -16.99 -4.92
N GLU A 336 4.48 -15.78 -5.38
CA GLU A 336 3.95 -15.54 -6.74
C GLU A 336 5.03 -15.55 -7.82
N ASN A 337 6.27 -15.22 -7.46
CA ASN A 337 7.41 -15.12 -8.37
C ASN A 337 8.59 -15.98 -7.86
N PRO A 338 8.50 -17.32 -7.93
CA PRO A 338 9.55 -18.20 -7.37
C PRO A 338 10.93 -18.00 -7.99
N THR A 339 10.98 -17.52 -9.23
CA THR A 339 12.20 -17.23 -10.00
C THR A 339 12.73 -15.81 -9.79
N ALA A 340 12.08 -14.98 -8.96
CA ALA A 340 12.54 -13.64 -8.67
C ALA A 340 13.96 -13.65 -8.08
N ASN A 341 14.75 -12.63 -8.43
CA ASN A 341 16.11 -12.51 -7.95
C ASN A 341 16.14 -12.15 -6.45
N ARG A 342 16.21 -13.18 -5.61
CA ARG A 342 16.26 -13.05 -4.14
C ARG A 342 17.46 -12.23 -3.66
N LEU A 343 18.61 -12.33 -4.34
CA LEU A 343 19.80 -11.55 -4.01
C LEU A 343 19.57 -10.05 -4.24
N ARG A 344 18.87 -9.68 -5.32
CA ARG A 344 18.50 -8.28 -5.57
C ARG A 344 17.58 -7.75 -4.48
N LEU A 345 16.55 -8.51 -4.09
CA LEU A 345 15.64 -8.09 -3.02
C LEU A 345 16.35 -7.99 -1.66
N ALA A 346 17.28 -8.90 -1.36
CA ALA A 346 18.09 -8.82 -0.15
C ALA A 346 19.03 -7.60 -0.15
N LEU A 347 19.64 -7.29 -1.29
CA LEU A 347 20.47 -6.10 -1.47
C LEU A 347 19.64 -4.82 -1.26
N ASP A 348 18.44 -4.76 -1.82
CA ASP A 348 17.50 -3.64 -1.63
C ASP A 348 17.16 -3.41 -0.15
N VAL A 349 16.90 -4.49 0.60
CA VAL A 349 16.68 -4.43 2.06
C VAL A 349 17.93 -3.92 2.77
N ALA A 350 19.11 -4.39 2.39
CA ALA A 350 20.38 -3.95 2.98
C ALA A 350 20.69 -2.46 2.68
N GLU A 351 20.40 -1.99 1.46
CA GLU A 351 20.52 -0.58 1.07
C GLU A 351 19.58 0.30 1.92
N GLY A 352 18.32 -0.14 2.10
CA GLY A 352 17.37 0.51 3.00
C GLY A 352 17.87 0.58 4.44
N LEU A 353 18.35 -0.53 4.99
CA LEU A 353 18.87 -0.59 6.36
C LEU A 353 20.11 0.29 6.55
N ASN A 354 21.05 0.23 5.61
CA ASN A 354 22.25 1.07 5.64
C ASN A 354 21.90 2.57 5.65
N TYR A 355 20.89 2.96 4.87
CA TYR A 355 20.37 4.32 4.89
C TYR A 355 19.79 4.72 6.26
N LEU A 356 18.94 3.88 6.85
CA LEU A 356 18.37 4.14 8.18
C LEU A 356 19.49 4.26 9.24
N HIS A 357 20.45 3.34 9.23
CA HIS A 357 21.57 3.34 10.18
C HIS A 357 22.47 4.57 10.03
N GLY A 358 22.67 5.08 8.80
CA GLY A 358 23.37 6.35 8.58
C GLY A 358 22.71 7.53 9.31
N LEU A 359 21.38 7.49 9.44
CA LEU A 359 20.58 8.48 10.19
C LEU A 359 20.44 8.13 11.67
N ALA A 360 21.12 7.10 12.17
CA ALA A 360 20.96 6.54 13.51
C ALA A 360 19.51 6.13 13.81
N ILE A 361 18.81 5.63 12.79
CA ILE A 361 17.45 5.09 12.90
C ILE A 361 17.57 3.58 12.81
N MET A 362 17.04 2.88 13.80
CA MET A 362 16.89 1.44 13.73
C MET A 362 15.48 1.08 13.33
N HIS A 363 15.36 0.13 12.42
CA HIS A 363 14.05 -0.34 12.00
C HIS A 363 13.32 -1.10 13.14
N GLY A 364 14.07 -1.72 14.05
CA GLY A 364 13.54 -2.41 15.24
C GLY A 364 12.80 -3.73 14.97
N MET A 365 12.43 -4.04 13.72
CA MET A 365 11.81 -5.32 13.35
C MET A 365 11.87 -5.59 11.84
N ILE A 366 12.82 -6.42 11.42
CA ILE A 366 12.94 -6.88 10.03
C ILE A 366 12.41 -8.31 9.93
N LYS A 367 11.31 -8.48 9.18
CA LYS A 367 10.72 -9.77 8.84
C LYS A 367 10.07 -9.70 7.47
N GLY A 368 9.77 -10.85 6.87
CA GLY A 368 9.16 -10.88 5.54
C GLY A 368 7.85 -10.08 5.41
N THR A 369 7.09 -9.89 6.49
CA THR A 369 5.86 -9.08 6.48
C THR A 369 6.10 -7.57 6.66
N THR A 370 7.31 -7.13 7.01
CA THR A 370 7.69 -5.71 7.10
C THR A 370 8.52 -5.22 5.91
N VAL A 371 8.80 -6.10 4.95
CA VAL A 371 9.41 -5.76 3.67
C VAL A 371 8.34 -5.84 2.59
N LEU A 372 8.08 -4.72 1.92
CA LEU A 372 7.10 -4.63 0.85
C LEU A 372 7.80 -4.57 -0.51
N VAL A 373 7.06 -4.86 -1.58
CA VAL A 373 7.59 -4.82 -2.95
C VAL A 373 6.86 -3.77 -3.78
N ASN A 374 7.62 -2.82 -4.31
CA ASN A 374 7.09 -1.70 -5.11
C ASN A 374 6.82 -2.12 -6.56
N GLU A 375 6.18 -1.24 -7.34
CA GLU A 375 5.82 -1.46 -8.75
C GLU A 375 7.01 -1.88 -9.64
N GLN A 376 8.22 -1.41 -9.33
CA GLN A 376 9.46 -1.78 -10.04
C GLN A 376 10.07 -3.10 -9.54
N ARG A 377 9.34 -3.88 -8.73
CA ARG A 377 9.76 -5.15 -8.15
C ARG A 377 11.02 -5.02 -7.27
N ARG A 378 11.17 -3.87 -6.62
CA ARG A 378 12.23 -3.59 -5.65
C ARG A 378 11.70 -3.75 -4.23
N ALA A 379 12.55 -4.22 -3.33
CA ALA A 379 12.17 -4.35 -1.93
C ALA A 379 12.27 -3.01 -1.19
N CYS A 380 11.28 -2.71 -0.37
CA CYS A 380 11.15 -1.48 0.40
C CYS A 380 10.81 -1.78 1.86
N LEU A 381 11.53 -1.13 2.78
CA LEU A 381 11.25 -1.19 4.22
C LEU A 381 10.02 -0.34 4.56
N THR A 382 9.07 -0.89 5.30
CA THR A 382 7.86 -0.17 5.73
C THR A 382 7.92 0.29 7.19
N ALA A 383 7.12 1.29 7.54
CA ALA A 383 7.03 1.80 8.90
C ALA A 383 6.48 0.70 9.84
N SER A 384 7.29 0.31 10.81
CA SER A 384 6.89 -0.62 11.87
C SER A 384 6.61 0.14 13.15
N SER A 385 5.60 -0.26 13.90
CA SER A 385 5.28 0.30 15.23
C SER A 385 6.42 0.16 16.25
N VAL A 386 7.45 -0.64 15.93
CA VAL A 386 8.67 -0.86 16.73
C VAL A 386 9.78 0.13 16.37
N THR A 387 9.68 0.88 15.26
CA THR A 387 10.68 1.88 14.84
C THR A 387 10.79 3.09 15.78
N ALA A 388 9.81 3.27 16.67
CA ALA A 388 9.70 4.40 17.59
C ALA A 388 10.41 4.19 18.95
N ILE A 389 10.99 3.02 19.20
CA ILE A 389 11.42 2.59 20.56
C ILE A 389 12.92 2.87 20.79
N HIS A 390 13.36 4.08 20.45
CA HIS A 390 14.63 4.60 20.97
C HIS A 390 14.41 5.99 21.56
N TYR A 391 13.52 6.01 22.55
CA TYR A 391 13.74 6.78 23.75
C TYR A 391 14.20 5.78 24.81
N ALA A 392 15.35 6.03 25.42
CA ALA A 392 15.86 5.22 26.51
C ALA A 392 14.73 4.92 27.53
N ASP A 393 14.61 3.65 27.91
CA ASP A 393 13.87 3.11 29.07
C ASP A 393 12.41 2.62 28.97
N MET A 394 11.78 2.42 27.80
CA MET A 394 10.45 1.77 27.80
C MET A 394 10.19 0.78 26.65
N LEU A 395 10.87 -0.37 26.68
CA LEU A 395 10.19 -1.59 26.28
C LEU A 395 10.64 -2.75 27.15
N GLU A 396 9.70 -3.31 27.91
CA GLU A 396 9.91 -4.63 28.47
C GLU A 396 10.15 -5.61 27.32
N ALA A 397 11.31 -6.29 27.35
CA ALA A 397 11.70 -7.32 26.39
C ALA A 397 10.62 -8.39 26.13
N ARG A 398 9.63 -8.53 27.03
CA ARG A 398 8.50 -9.47 26.92
C ARG A 398 7.63 -9.26 25.67
N VAL A 399 7.40 -8.02 25.22
CA VAL A 399 6.56 -7.76 24.04
C VAL A 399 7.28 -8.14 22.74
N ALA A 400 8.60 -7.86 22.63
CA ALA A 400 9.40 -8.28 21.48
C ALA A 400 9.52 -9.82 21.38
N VAL A 401 9.67 -10.50 22.53
CA VAL A 401 9.78 -11.96 22.63
C VAL A 401 8.51 -12.69 22.16
N GLN A 402 7.31 -12.13 22.38
CA GLN A 402 6.06 -12.75 21.90
C GLN A 402 5.80 -12.59 20.39
N ILE A 403 6.44 -11.62 19.73
CA ILE A 403 6.02 -11.18 18.38
C ILE A 403 6.86 -11.79 17.24
N SER A 404 8.12 -12.23 17.47
CA SER A 404 8.91 -12.86 16.40
C SER A 404 10.18 -13.60 16.83
N THR A 405 10.05 -14.76 17.49
CA THR A 405 11.22 -15.56 17.91
C THR A 405 12.11 -16.06 16.75
N LEU A 406 11.55 -16.25 15.54
CA LEU A 406 12.27 -16.82 14.39
C LEU A 406 13.28 -15.86 13.71
N TRP A 407 13.17 -14.55 13.95
CA TRP A 407 13.95 -13.53 13.25
C TRP A 407 14.82 -12.69 14.20
N MET A 408 14.87 -13.06 15.47
CA MET A 408 15.67 -12.39 16.49
C MET A 408 17.09 -12.97 16.52
N ALA A 409 18.06 -12.08 16.74
CA ALA A 409 19.43 -12.49 17.01
C ALA A 409 19.49 -13.30 18.32
N PRO A 410 20.33 -14.35 18.41
CA PRO A 410 20.33 -15.29 19.53
C PRO A 410 20.60 -14.64 20.90
N GLU A 411 21.34 -13.54 20.94
CA GLU A 411 21.61 -12.74 22.15
C GLU A 411 20.36 -12.03 22.70
N LEU A 412 19.34 -11.79 21.85
CA LEU A 412 18.05 -11.25 22.29
C LEU A 412 17.13 -12.35 22.84
N LEU A 413 17.32 -13.60 22.42
CA LEU A 413 16.56 -14.77 22.88
C LEU A 413 17.16 -15.38 24.15
N TYR A 414 18.49 -15.40 24.25
CA TYR A 414 19.25 -16.04 25.32
C TYR A 414 20.34 -15.12 25.89
N PRO A 415 19.99 -13.94 26.44
CA PRO A 415 20.97 -12.94 26.87
C PRO A 415 22.00 -13.48 27.89
N GLU A 416 21.58 -14.42 28.75
CA GLU A 416 22.45 -15.03 29.75
C GLU A 416 23.59 -15.87 29.14
N GLN A 417 23.39 -16.46 27.95
CA GLN A 417 24.43 -17.21 27.24
C GLN A 417 25.52 -16.30 26.65
N PHE A 418 25.25 -14.99 26.57
CA PHE A 418 26.15 -13.97 26.05
C PHE A 418 26.64 -13.00 27.14
N GLY A 419 26.44 -13.34 28.43
CA GLY A 419 26.87 -12.51 29.55
C GLY A 419 26.07 -11.22 29.74
N LEU A 420 24.87 -11.13 29.14
CA LEU A 420 23.96 -10.00 29.27
C LEU A 420 22.93 -10.26 30.38
N THR A 421 22.72 -9.30 31.27
CA THR A 421 21.71 -9.40 32.35
C THR A 421 20.27 -9.27 31.85
N LYS A 422 20.06 -8.66 30.67
CA LYS A 422 18.78 -8.55 29.95
C LYS A 422 19.04 -8.44 28.44
N ALA A 423 18.04 -8.79 27.62
CA ALA A 423 18.07 -8.51 26.18
C ALA A 423 18.15 -6.99 25.97
N LEU A 424 19.34 -6.50 25.62
CA LEU A 424 19.55 -5.12 25.21
C LEU A 424 19.16 -5.05 23.73
N VAL A 425 17.95 -4.55 23.47
CA VAL A 425 17.59 -4.09 22.13
C VAL A 425 18.34 -2.79 21.94
N MET A 426 19.50 -2.87 21.27
CA MET A 426 20.28 -1.69 20.90
C MET A 426 19.49 -0.79 19.99
#